data_AF-A0A7C2BVJ0-F1
#
_entry.id   AF-A0A7C2BVJ0-F1
#
_cell.length_a   1.000
_cell.length_b   1.000
_cell.length_c   1.000
_cell.angle_alpha   90.00
_cell.angle_beta   90.00
_cell.angle_gamma   90.00
#
_symmetry.space_group_name_H-M   'P 1'
#
loop_
_entity.id
_entity.type
_entity.pdbx_description
1 polymer ?
#
loop_
_entity_poly.entity_id
_entity_poly.type
_entity_poly.pdbx_seq_one_letter_code
_entity_poly.pdbx_strand_id
1 'polypeptide(L)'
;MADLMLVSEDGAEVIQVSPKDAVGEAYGGFNYPWRIGEGQETIIAVMNPSAVEEVNFSLFLFSGGQSYTYEGGRLRPGEVHWVNIKELRDRRIPDQMGRLLPRGVSAGQAKLVVHGIAGIEESQRIIGEAILVDEGRGIRATMACPNCVSAPLRVEPGVVSVSGVVGERRSVTARVYYADGSSWAINDARAIDWLESNVSVAEVVVLHDSVRNVDRFEAALRSPGTATIDAQVNHCWICNPCIDVTLALTQQIQVRVSLPRLRARVVNPPVSGDGDAVIAGQTFTFRVEAFDPNTGQVVTSFRNPVTVNFPLKPLLLGESLSSNPVMLSSGVGTTQVVLRAVDGDNCCRQYVLTASGADSATGFIRVWFSVFSTREGLVGGTTACGRVIQPNDRFVALPARGLCHVGVILRNPVTGRIVTTTVQDVGPWCPHSTPTPGNPCVCNEDRYWNSSGVPLVESLSCDTNNSGIDLADGTHADLGSPPVNQRILWRFR
;
A
#
# COMPACT_ATOMS: atom_id res chain seq x y z
N MET A 1 -34.85 0.95 13.68
CA MET A 1 -35.96 1.56 12.89
C MET A 1 -37.13 1.82 13.83
N ALA A 2 -37.90 2.89 13.62
CA ALA A 2 -39.14 3.11 14.36
C ALA A 2 -40.17 2.05 13.94
N ASP A 3 -40.86 1.46 14.90
CA ASP A 3 -41.85 0.43 14.67
C ASP A 3 -43.11 1.07 14.06
N LEU A 4 -43.43 0.74 12.82
CA LEU A 4 -44.67 1.19 12.19
C LEU A 4 -45.69 0.06 12.33
N MET A 5 -46.70 0.26 13.18
CA MET A 5 -47.84 -0.63 13.31
C MET A 5 -49.06 0.06 12.72
N LEU A 6 -49.70 -0.56 11.73
CA LEU A 6 -51.01 -0.14 11.24
C LEU A 6 -52.06 -0.86 12.07
N VAL A 7 -52.96 -0.11 12.70
CA VAL A 7 -54.07 -0.64 13.49
C VAL A 7 -55.36 -0.34 12.74
N SER A 8 -56.24 -1.33 12.58
CA SER A 8 -57.58 -1.11 12.01
C SER A 8 -58.38 -0.12 12.85
N GLU A 9 -59.36 0.56 12.25
CA GLU A 9 -60.20 1.55 12.97
C GLU A 9 -60.93 0.98 14.19
N ASP A 10 -61.24 -0.32 14.19
CA ASP A 10 -61.87 -1.04 15.30
C ASP A 10 -60.87 -1.60 16.33
N GLY A 11 -59.56 -1.42 16.10
CA GLY A 11 -58.49 -1.93 16.96
C GLY A 11 -58.31 -3.45 16.93
N ALA A 12 -59.04 -4.16 16.06
CA ALA A 12 -59.06 -5.62 16.01
C ALA A 12 -57.88 -6.21 15.22
N GLU A 13 -57.29 -5.45 14.30
CA GLU A 13 -56.15 -5.88 13.49
C GLU A 13 -54.93 -4.98 13.71
N VAL A 14 -53.77 -5.60 13.91
CA VAL A 14 -52.48 -4.91 13.97
C VAL A 14 -51.56 -5.51 12.92
N ILE A 15 -51.03 -4.68 12.01
CA ILE A 15 -50.06 -5.04 10.99
C ILE A 15 -48.74 -4.36 11.32
N GLN A 16 -47.73 -5.13 11.69
CA GLN A 16 -46.35 -4.65 11.77
C GLN A 16 -45.82 -4.49 10.32
N VAL A 17 -45.41 -3.28 9.96
CA VAL A 17 -45.05 -2.93 8.57
C VAL A 17 -43.58 -3.24 8.26
N SER A 18 -42.74 -3.33 9.29
CA SER A 18 -41.33 -3.71 9.15
C SER A 18 -41.13 -5.13 9.68
N PRO A 19 -40.67 -6.08 8.84
CA PRO A 19 -40.28 -7.40 9.30
C PRO A 19 -39.25 -7.30 10.42
N LYS A 20 -39.41 -8.10 11.48
CA LYS A 20 -38.39 -8.26 12.52
C LYS A 20 -37.91 -9.70 12.51
N ASP A 21 -36.60 -9.88 12.45
CA ASP A 21 -36.00 -11.16 12.76
C ASP A 21 -35.88 -11.35 14.29
N ALA A 22 -35.65 -12.60 14.72
CA ALA A 22 -35.61 -12.98 16.13
C ALA A 22 -34.49 -12.32 16.96
N VAL A 23 -33.53 -11.66 16.31
CA VAL A 23 -32.34 -11.05 16.93
C VAL A 23 -32.21 -9.54 16.64
N GLY A 24 -33.13 -8.95 15.87
CA GLY A 24 -33.07 -7.56 15.40
C GLY A 24 -32.01 -7.28 14.33
N GLU A 25 -31.36 -8.30 13.78
CA GLU A 25 -30.22 -8.19 12.86
C GLU A 25 -30.39 -9.09 11.63
N ALA A 26 -30.48 -8.44 10.46
CA ALA A 26 -30.63 -9.07 9.17
C ALA A 26 -29.55 -10.13 8.89
N TYR A 27 -29.89 -11.40 9.06
CA TYR A 27 -28.97 -12.53 8.91
C TYR A 27 -29.15 -13.24 7.55
N GLY A 28 -28.09 -13.93 7.09
CA GLY A 28 -28.03 -14.62 5.78
C GLY A 28 -28.98 -15.82 5.63
N GLY A 29 -29.85 -16.05 6.60
CA GLY A 29 -31.06 -16.84 6.45
C GLY A 29 -31.77 -17.10 7.77
N PHE A 30 -33.05 -17.42 7.71
CA PHE A 30 -33.88 -17.74 8.85
C PHE A 30 -34.84 -18.86 8.47
N ASN A 31 -35.25 -19.63 9.48
CA ASN A 31 -36.27 -20.64 9.32
C ASN A 31 -37.61 -20.11 9.82
N TYR A 32 -38.65 -20.35 9.02
CA TYR A 32 -40.01 -19.90 9.29
C TYR A 32 -40.95 -21.10 9.26
N PRO A 33 -41.60 -21.47 10.36
CA PRO A 33 -42.69 -22.44 10.29
C PRO A 33 -43.82 -21.83 9.43
N TRP A 34 -44.45 -22.66 8.61
CA TRP A 34 -45.62 -22.23 7.82
C TRP A 34 -46.73 -23.25 7.91
N ARG A 35 -47.97 -22.73 7.80
CA ARG A 35 -49.22 -23.49 7.82
C ARG A 35 -50.21 -22.89 6.84
N ILE A 36 -50.92 -23.76 6.12
CA ILE A 36 -51.95 -23.41 5.13
C ILE A 36 -53.12 -24.41 5.24
N GLY A 37 -54.32 -23.94 5.55
CA GLY A 37 -55.51 -24.78 5.78
C GLY A 37 -56.26 -24.42 7.06
N GLU A 38 -57.50 -24.91 7.22
CA GLU A 38 -58.38 -24.62 8.39
C GLU A 38 -58.64 -23.11 8.62
N GLY A 39 -58.68 -22.30 7.55
CA GLY A 39 -58.83 -20.84 7.66
C GLY A 39 -57.52 -20.10 7.99
N GLN A 40 -56.39 -20.81 8.01
CA GLN A 40 -55.07 -20.24 8.26
C GLN A 40 -54.21 -20.19 6.99
N GLU A 41 -53.40 -19.15 6.86
CA GLU A 41 -52.34 -19.04 5.85
C GLU A 41 -51.08 -18.39 6.42
N THR A 42 -49.93 -18.67 5.80
CA THR A 42 -48.66 -18.04 6.16
C THR A 42 -48.15 -17.19 5.01
N ILE A 43 -47.84 -15.93 5.32
CA ILE A 43 -47.19 -14.98 4.43
C ILE A 43 -45.78 -14.74 4.96
N ILE A 44 -44.77 -14.86 4.10
CA ILE A 44 -43.40 -14.53 4.46
C ILE A 44 -43.06 -13.16 3.88
N ALA A 45 -42.83 -12.20 4.78
CA ALA A 45 -42.33 -10.88 4.43
C ALA A 45 -40.81 -10.92 4.37
N VAL A 46 -40.22 -10.36 3.32
CA VAL A 46 -38.77 -10.35 3.08
C VAL A 46 -38.35 -8.93 2.75
N MET A 47 -37.40 -8.36 3.48
CA MET A 47 -36.94 -6.99 3.31
C MET A 47 -35.44 -6.94 3.04
N ASN A 48 -35.03 -6.08 2.09
CA ASN A 48 -33.65 -5.66 1.95
C ASN A 48 -33.34 -4.54 2.95
N PRO A 49 -32.52 -4.79 4.00
CA PRO A 49 -32.17 -3.77 4.99
C PRO A 49 -31.09 -2.80 4.51
N SER A 50 -30.46 -3.07 3.36
CA SER A 50 -29.36 -2.26 2.84
C SER A 50 -29.86 -0.87 2.47
N ALA A 51 -28.98 0.12 2.64
CA ALA A 51 -29.23 1.49 2.18
C ALA A 51 -28.72 1.72 0.75
N VAL A 52 -27.82 0.85 0.24
CA VAL A 52 -27.11 1.10 -1.03
C VAL A 52 -27.02 -0.12 -1.95
N GLU A 53 -27.06 -1.35 -1.42
CA GLU A 53 -26.88 -2.58 -2.20
C GLU A 53 -28.23 -3.22 -2.55
N GLU A 54 -28.34 -3.73 -3.77
CA GLU A 54 -29.43 -4.63 -4.16
C GLU A 54 -29.11 -6.06 -3.69
N VAL A 55 -30.12 -6.82 -3.25
CA VAL A 55 -29.95 -8.21 -2.82
C VAL A 55 -30.89 -9.14 -3.58
N ASN A 56 -30.39 -10.33 -3.93
CA ASN A 56 -31.23 -11.40 -4.47
C ASN A 56 -31.57 -12.39 -3.36
N PHE A 57 -32.77 -12.98 -3.40
CA PHE A 57 -33.14 -13.99 -2.43
C PHE A 57 -33.93 -15.16 -3.03
N SER A 58 -33.86 -16.29 -2.34
CA SER A 58 -34.70 -17.45 -2.58
C SER A 58 -35.32 -17.92 -1.27
N LEU A 59 -36.48 -18.56 -1.37
CA LEU A 59 -37.20 -19.15 -0.26
C LEU A 59 -37.36 -20.65 -0.51
N PHE A 60 -36.76 -21.48 0.33
CA PHE A 60 -36.87 -22.93 0.26
C PHE A 60 -37.98 -23.41 1.18
N LEU A 61 -39.01 -24.06 0.63
CA LEU A 61 -40.13 -24.63 1.38
C LEU A 61 -39.93 -26.15 1.52
N PHE A 62 -39.83 -26.62 2.76
CA PHE A 62 -39.66 -28.02 3.12
C PHE A 62 -40.96 -28.59 3.69
N SER A 63 -41.42 -29.72 3.15
CA SER A 63 -42.55 -30.47 3.70
C SER A 63 -42.51 -31.94 3.29
N GLY A 64 -42.84 -32.85 4.21
CA GLY A 64 -42.93 -34.29 3.92
C GLY A 64 -41.66 -34.91 3.34
N GLY A 65 -40.48 -34.39 3.68
CA GLY A 65 -39.19 -34.82 3.14
C GLY A 65 -38.87 -34.33 1.72
N GLN A 66 -39.69 -33.44 1.16
CA GLN A 66 -39.50 -32.81 -0.14
C GLN A 66 -39.19 -31.31 0.02
N SER A 67 -38.54 -30.72 -0.99
CA SER A 67 -38.27 -29.28 -1.06
C SER A 67 -38.85 -28.66 -2.33
N TYR A 68 -39.36 -27.45 -2.21
CA TYR A 68 -39.80 -26.56 -3.28
C TYR A 68 -39.06 -25.22 -3.15
N THR A 69 -38.55 -24.65 -4.23
CA THR A 69 -37.81 -23.39 -4.18
C THR A 69 -38.58 -22.26 -4.87
N TYR A 70 -38.90 -21.20 -4.13
CA TYR A 70 -39.39 -19.95 -4.69
C TYR A 70 -38.23 -18.99 -4.91
N GLU A 71 -38.05 -18.54 -6.15
CA GLU A 71 -37.09 -17.50 -6.48
C GLU A 71 -37.76 -16.14 -6.32
N GLY A 72 -37.34 -15.38 -5.31
CA GLY A 72 -37.89 -14.05 -5.03
C GLY A 72 -37.34 -12.96 -5.93
N GLY A 73 -36.21 -13.22 -6.59
CA GLY A 73 -35.56 -12.25 -7.46
C GLY A 73 -34.85 -11.16 -6.66
N ARG A 74 -34.76 -9.97 -7.27
CA ARG A 74 -33.95 -8.85 -6.77
C ARG A 74 -34.80 -7.86 -5.96
N LEU A 75 -34.28 -7.48 -4.79
CA LEU A 75 -34.83 -6.45 -3.91
C LEU A 75 -33.91 -5.23 -3.87
N ARG A 76 -34.49 -4.05 -4.10
CA ARG A 76 -33.82 -2.76 -3.97
C ARG A 76 -33.59 -2.38 -2.50
N PRO A 77 -32.67 -1.46 -2.20
CA PRO A 77 -32.50 -0.91 -0.85
C PRO A 77 -33.84 -0.52 -0.20
N GLY A 78 -34.13 -1.07 0.98
CA GLY A 78 -35.36 -0.82 1.74
C GLY A 78 -36.64 -1.49 1.22
N GLU A 79 -36.59 -2.23 0.11
CA GLU A 79 -37.77 -2.88 -0.47
C GLU A 79 -38.25 -4.07 0.36
N VAL A 80 -39.58 -4.25 0.46
CA VAL A 80 -40.24 -5.39 1.12
C VAL A 80 -41.04 -6.18 0.10
N HIS A 81 -40.85 -7.50 0.08
CA HIS A 81 -41.53 -8.45 -0.79
C HIS A 81 -42.28 -9.50 0.03
N TRP A 82 -43.49 -9.85 -0.41
CA TRP A 82 -44.42 -10.70 0.34
C TRP A 82 -44.68 -12.00 -0.43
N VAL A 83 -44.46 -13.13 0.25
CA VAL A 83 -44.63 -14.46 -0.34
C VAL A 83 -45.77 -15.20 0.36
N ASN A 84 -46.93 -15.31 -0.29
CA ASN A 84 -48.06 -16.10 0.22
C ASN A 84 -47.91 -17.57 -0.20
N ILE A 85 -47.70 -18.46 0.78
CA ILE A 85 -47.44 -19.89 0.52
C ILE A 85 -48.69 -20.62 0.02
N LYS A 86 -49.88 -20.23 0.49
CA LYS A 86 -51.16 -20.80 0.02
C LYS A 86 -51.38 -20.47 -1.46
N GLU A 87 -51.06 -19.24 -1.85
CA GLU A 87 -51.14 -18.81 -3.25
C GLU A 87 -50.18 -19.60 -4.16
N LEU A 88 -48.93 -19.81 -3.74
CA LEU A 88 -47.96 -20.64 -4.50
C LEU A 88 -48.51 -22.04 -4.77
N ARG A 89 -49.12 -22.68 -3.76
CA ARG A 89 -49.75 -24.02 -3.88
C ARG A 89 -50.99 -23.99 -4.77
N ASP A 90 -51.92 -23.09 -4.47
CA ASP A 90 -53.26 -23.09 -5.07
C ASP A 90 -53.23 -22.66 -6.55
N ARG A 91 -52.37 -21.69 -6.87
CA ARG A 91 -52.12 -21.26 -8.26
C ARG A 91 -51.20 -22.21 -9.03
N ARG A 92 -50.67 -23.24 -8.37
CA ARG A 92 -49.81 -24.26 -9.00
C ARG A 92 -48.60 -23.62 -9.69
N ILE A 93 -47.92 -22.71 -8.98
CA ILE A 93 -46.72 -22.05 -9.48
C ILE A 93 -45.57 -23.08 -9.43
N PRO A 94 -44.90 -23.36 -10.56
CA PRO A 94 -43.74 -24.25 -10.59
C PRO A 94 -42.49 -23.56 -10.04
N ASP A 95 -41.61 -24.32 -9.39
CA ASP A 95 -40.24 -23.89 -9.11
C ASP A 95 -39.37 -23.93 -10.38
N GLN A 96 -38.10 -23.52 -10.24
CA GLN A 96 -37.11 -23.53 -11.33
C GLN A 96 -36.87 -24.92 -11.94
N MET A 97 -37.20 -25.99 -11.22
CA MET A 97 -37.09 -27.38 -11.68
C MET A 97 -38.43 -27.94 -12.20
N GLY A 98 -39.47 -27.10 -12.30
CA GLY A 98 -40.81 -27.50 -12.73
C GLY A 98 -41.62 -28.24 -11.66
N ARG A 99 -41.14 -28.30 -10.41
CA ARG A 99 -41.83 -28.97 -9.30
C ARG A 99 -42.92 -28.06 -8.74
N LEU A 100 -43.99 -28.68 -8.26
CA LEU A 100 -45.14 -27.99 -7.70
C LEU A 100 -45.28 -28.34 -6.23
N LEU A 101 -45.69 -27.36 -5.40
CA LEU A 101 -46.12 -27.65 -4.05
C LEU A 101 -47.28 -28.68 -4.06
N PRO A 102 -47.19 -29.78 -3.29
CA PRO A 102 -48.24 -30.80 -3.27
C PRO A 102 -49.59 -30.22 -2.81
N ARG A 103 -50.70 -30.58 -3.47
CA ARG A 103 -52.03 -30.02 -3.14
C ARG A 103 -52.48 -30.31 -1.71
N GLY A 104 -52.09 -31.45 -1.16
CA GLY A 104 -52.43 -31.85 0.21
C GLY A 104 -51.49 -31.27 1.27
N VAL A 105 -50.49 -30.47 0.89
CA VAL A 105 -49.55 -29.90 1.85
C VAL A 105 -50.24 -28.81 2.67
N SER A 106 -50.14 -28.91 3.99
CA SER A 106 -50.80 -27.99 4.93
C SER A 106 -49.85 -27.35 5.93
N ALA A 107 -48.61 -27.81 6.02
CA ALA A 107 -47.60 -27.22 6.88
C ALA A 107 -46.18 -27.62 6.44
N GLY A 108 -45.20 -26.88 6.93
CA GLY A 108 -43.79 -27.17 6.74
C GLY A 108 -42.87 -26.12 7.35
N GLN A 109 -41.63 -26.11 6.89
CA GLN A 109 -40.62 -25.13 7.24
C GLN A 109 -40.20 -24.37 5.98
N ALA A 110 -39.95 -23.08 6.09
CA ALA A 110 -39.42 -22.26 5.02
C ALA A 110 -38.04 -21.73 5.43
N LYS A 111 -37.09 -21.65 4.51
CA LYS A 111 -35.78 -21.07 4.73
C LYS A 111 -35.54 -19.94 3.75
N LEU A 112 -35.25 -18.75 4.26
CA LEU A 112 -34.82 -17.62 3.46
C LEU A 112 -33.30 -17.68 3.22
N VAL A 113 -32.87 -17.47 1.98
CA VAL A 113 -31.46 -17.45 1.59
C VAL A 113 -31.20 -16.19 0.78
N VAL A 114 -30.14 -15.47 1.12
CA VAL A 114 -29.65 -14.30 0.37
C VAL A 114 -28.46 -14.69 -0.51
N HIS A 115 -28.47 -14.22 -1.75
CA HIS A 115 -27.41 -14.43 -2.75
C HIS A 115 -26.57 -13.16 -2.90
N GLY A 116 -25.71 -12.90 -1.92
CA GLY A 116 -24.85 -11.72 -1.89
C GLY A 116 -23.45 -11.91 -2.48
N ILE A 117 -22.73 -10.81 -2.70
CA ILE A 117 -21.35 -10.80 -3.20
C ILE A 117 -20.40 -11.10 -2.03
N ALA A 118 -19.50 -12.06 -2.22
CA ALA A 118 -18.48 -12.39 -1.22
C ALA A 118 -17.61 -11.16 -0.89
N GLY A 119 -17.51 -10.81 0.39
CA GLY A 119 -16.70 -9.68 0.87
C GLY A 119 -17.42 -8.33 0.93
N ILE A 120 -18.67 -8.24 0.46
CA ILE A 120 -19.51 -7.04 0.57
C ILE A 120 -20.64 -7.34 1.57
N GLU A 121 -20.45 -6.95 2.82
CA GLU A 121 -21.35 -7.27 3.93
C GLU A 121 -22.79 -6.84 3.67
N GLU A 122 -23.01 -5.64 3.13
CA GLU A 122 -24.36 -5.10 2.88
C GLU A 122 -25.14 -5.88 1.81
N SER A 123 -24.45 -6.59 0.92
CA SER A 123 -25.08 -7.46 -0.07
C SER A 123 -25.50 -8.83 0.50
N GLN A 124 -25.10 -9.15 1.73
CA GLN A 124 -25.29 -10.45 2.38
C GLN A 124 -26.32 -10.43 3.51
N ARG A 125 -27.11 -9.35 3.59
CA ARG A 125 -28.09 -9.13 4.65
C ARG A 125 -29.50 -9.14 4.07
N ILE A 126 -30.40 -9.81 4.75
CA ILE A 126 -31.84 -9.79 4.44
C ILE A 126 -32.62 -9.96 5.75
N ILE A 127 -33.77 -9.31 5.87
CA ILE A 127 -34.68 -9.50 6.99
C ILE A 127 -35.86 -10.31 6.48
N GLY A 128 -36.38 -11.23 7.28
CA GLY A 128 -37.69 -11.78 6.98
C GLY A 128 -38.47 -12.18 8.21
N GLU A 129 -39.77 -12.34 8.02
CA GLU A 129 -40.75 -12.63 9.06
C GLU A 129 -41.85 -13.53 8.47
N ALA A 130 -42.19 -14.62 9.16
CA ALA A 130 -43.42 -15.35 8.83
C ALA A 130 -44.58 -14.79 9.64
N ILE A 131 -45.66 -14.47 8.94
CA ILE A 131 -46.91 -13.96 9.47
C ILE A 131 -47.97 -15.04 9.24
N LEU A 132 -48.40 -15.67 10.33
CA LEU A 132 -49.55 -16.56 10.31
C LEU A 132 -50.82 -15.72 10.43
N VAL A 133 -51.73 -15.84 9.46
CA VAL A 133 -53.02 -15.16 9.43
C VAL A 133 -54.12 -16.21 9.64
N ASP A 134 -55.02 -15.98 10.60
CA ASP A 134 -56.23 -16.77 10.84
C ASP A 134 -57.48 -15.95 10.49
N GLU A 135 -58.12 -16.26 9.36
CA GLU A 135 -59.27 -15.53 8.80
C GLU A 135 -60.50 -15.53 9.74
N GLY A 136 -60.61 -16.50 10.66
CA GLY A 136 -61.77 -16.65 11.54
C GLY A 136 -61.61 -16.02 12.92
N ARG A 137 -60.39 -15.66 13.33
CA ARG A 137 -60.07 -15.22 14.70
C ARG A 137 -59.27 -13.92 14.80
N GLY A 138 -58.87 -13.33 13.67
CA GLY A 138 -58.08 -12.08 13.65
C GLY A 138 -56.68 -12.22 14.25
N ILE A 139 -56.19 -13.45 14.42
CA ILE A 139 -54.88 -13.71 15.04
C ILE A 139 -53.79 -13.55 13.98
N ARG A 140 -52.82 -12.68 14.28
CA ARG A 140 -51.56 -12.55 13.54
C ARG A 140 -50.41 -12.90 14.48
N ALA A 141 -49.69 -13.98 14.18
CA ALA A 141 -48.50 -14.38 14.94
C ALA A 141 -47.26 -14.25 14.05
N THR A 142 -46.20 -13.66 14.58
CA THR A 142 -44.91 -13.52 13.89
C THR A 142 -43.94 -14.56 14.42
N MET A 143 -43.31 -15.29 13.50
CA MET A 143 -42.41 -16.40 13.84
C MET A 143 -41.13 -16.25 13.03
N ALA A 144 -39.99 -16.32 13.69
CA ALA A 144 -38.68 -16.44 13.06
C ALA A 144 -37.80 -17.30 13.96
N CYS A 145 -37.11 -18.30 13.39
CA CYS A 145 -36.15 -19.12 14.11
C CYS A 145 -34.75 -18.93 13.50
N PRO A 146 -33.69 -18.81 14.33
CA PRO A 146 -32.31 -18.84 13.86
C PRO A 146 -32.00 -20.06 13.01
N ASN A 147 -31.06 -19.89 12.10
CA ASN A 147 -30.82 -20.72 10.92
C ASN A 147 -30.05 -22.02 11.22
N CYS A 148 -30.53 -22.87 12.13
CA CYS A 148 -29.71 -23.99 12.60
C CYS A 148 -30.38 -25.33 12.31
N VAL A 149 -30.19 -25.84 11.08
CA VAL A 149 -30.48 -27.26 10.78
C VAL A 149 -29.67 -27.87 9.63
N SER A 150 -28.87 -27.09 8.89
CA SER A 150 -28.05 -27.65 7.80
C SER A 150 -26.63 -27.96 8.27
N ALA A 151 -26.13 -29.13 7.91
CA ALA A 151 -24.80 -29.56 8.27
C ALA A 151 -23.73 -28.64 7.63
N PRO A 152 -22.77 -28.12 8.39
CA PRO A 152 -21.66 -27.37 7.82
C PRO A 152 -20.76 -28.35 7.03
N LEU A 153 -20.40 -27.99 5.80
CA LEU A 153 -19.60 -28.84 4.90
C LEU A 153 -18.11 -28.50 4.94
N ARG A 154 -17.78 -27.21 4.92
CA ARG A 154 -16.38 -26.72 4.85
C ARG A 154 -16.27 -25.27 5.26
N VAL A 155 -15.06 -24.87 5.60
CA VAL A 155 -14.71 -23.47 5.89
C VAL A 155 -13.62 -23.04 4.91
N GLU A 156 -13.84 -21.96 4.18
CA GLU A 156 -12.86 -21.42 3.24
C GLU A 156 -12.27 -20.11 3.79
N PRO A 157 -10.96 -19.87 3.62
CA PRO A 157 -10.38 -18.58 3.94
C PRO A 157 -10.81 -17.53 2.92
N GLY A 158 -11.03 -16.28 3.35
CA GLY A 158 -11.31 -15.17 2.44
C GLY A 158 -10.09 -14.68 1.66
N VAL A 159 -8.88 -15.05 2.09
CA VAL A 159 -7.61 -14.80 1.39
C VAL A 159 -6.72 -16.04 1.49
N VAL A 160 -6.01 -16.38 0.42
CA VAL A 160 -5.08 -17.54 0.43
C VAL A 160 -3.67 -17.17 0.90
N SER A 161 -3.34 -15.87 0.87
CA SER A 161 -2.05 -15.38 1.33
C SER A 161 -2.12 -13.94 1.81
N VAL A 162 -1.31 -13.64 2.82
CA VAL A 162 -1.06 -12.31 3.35
C VAL A 162 0.43 -11.99 3.19
N SER A 163 0.73 -10.83 2.65
CA SER A 163 2.10 -10.31 2.58
C SER A 163 2.14 -8.87 3.03
N GLY A 164 3.23 -8.47 3.68
CA GLY A 164 3.43 -7.11 4.14
C GLY A 164 4.73 -6.94 4.89
N VAL A 165 4.86 -5.81 5.56
CA VAL A 165 6.03 -5.51 6.38
C VAL A 165 5.71 -5.49 7.87
N VAL A 166 6.75 -5.65 8.69
CA VAL A 166 6.65 -5.57 10.15
C VAL A 166 5.93 -4.29 10.59
N GLY A 167 4.97 -4.44 11.51
CA GLY A 167 4.18 -3.36 12.08
C GLY A 167 2.86 -3.07 11.35
N GLU A 168 2.59 -3.74 10.22
CA GLU A 168 1.31 -3.65 9.54
C GLU A 168 0.27 -4.64 10.10
N ARG A 169 -1.00 -4.37 9.78
CA ARG A 169 -2.11 -5.30 9.99
C ARG A 169 -2.80 -5.57 8.66
N ARG A 170 -3.21 -6.81 8.43
CA ARG A 170 -3.87 -7.24 7.19
C ARG A 170 -5.11 -8.05 7.52
N SER A 171 -6.22 -7.76 6.86
CA SER A 171 -7.48 -8.48 7.09
C SER A 171 -7.33 -9.97 6.77
N VAL A 172 -7.85 -10.82 7.64
CA VAL A 172 -8.03 -12.26 7.42
C VAL A 172 -9.48 -12.59 7.75
N THR A 173 -10.12 -13.45 6.96
CA THR A 173 -11.52 -13.81 7.15
C THR A 173 -11.73 -15.29 6.84
N ALA A 174 -12.82 -15.85 7.35
CA ALA A 174 -13.23 -17.23 7.09
C ALA A 174 -14.73 -17.27 6.78
N ARG A 175 -15.13 -18.22 5.93
CA ARG A 175 -16.53 -18.41 5.53
C ARG A 175 -16.92 -19.88 5.63
N VAL A 176 -18.02 -20.15 6.33
CA VAL A 176 -18.61 -21.49 6.42
C VAL A 176 -19.58 -21.70 5.26
N TYR A 177 -19.56 -22.88 4.65
CA TYR A 177 -20.52 -23.33 3.63
C TYR A 177 -21.31 -24.53 4.13
N TYR A 178 -22.62 -24.54 3.90
CA TYR A 178 -23.55 -25.55 4.41
C TYR A 178 -24.06 -26.50 3.32
N ALA A 179 -24.59 -27.66 3.72
CA ALA A 179 -25.09 -28.71 2.82
C ALA A 179 -26.26 -28.28 1.94
N ASP A 180 -26.99 -27.26 2.35
CA ASP A 180 -28.09 -26.67 1.58
C ASP A 180 -27.67 -25.52 0.64
N GLY A 181 -26.36 -25.29 0.48
CA GLY A 181 -25.82 -24.27 -0.42
C GLY A 181 -25.70 -22.86 0.19
N SER A 182 -26.18 -22.65 1.42
CA SER A 182 -25.99 -21.37 2.12
C SER A 182 -24.56 -21.19 2.65
N SER A 183 -24.17 -19.96 2.98
CA SER A 183 -22.86 -19.65 3.56
C SER A 183 -22.92 -18.51 4.58
N TRP A 184 -21.95 -18.47 5.49
CA TRP A 184 -21.84 -17.44 6.53
C TRP A 184 -20.40 -16.94 6.65
N ALA A 185 -20.20 -15.62 6.56
CA ALA A 185 -18.92 -14.98 6.87
C ALA A 185 -18.77 -14.86 8.38
N ILE A 186 -17.70 -15.40 8.93
CA ILE A 186 -17.48 -15.41 10.37
C ILE A 186 -17.04 -14.02 10.80
N ASN A 187 -17.84 -13.43 11.69
CA ASN A 187 -17.65 -12.09 12.25
C ASN A 187 -17.93 -12.07 13.76
N ASP A 188 -17.80 -13.22 14.42
CA ASP A 188 -17.93 -13.41 15.87
C ASP A 188 -16.73 -14.22 16.36
N ALA A 189 -15.94 -13.65 17.26
CA ALA A 189 -14.72 -14.29 17.76
C ALA A 189 -15.00 -15.55 18.60
N ARG A 190 -16.22 -15.75 19.09
CA ARG A 190 -16.60 -16.96 19.84
C ARG A 190 -16.78 -18.18 18.93
N ALA A 191 -16.94 -17.94 17.63
CA ALA A 191 -17.22 -18.95 16.63
C ALA A 191 -15.96 -19.59 16.02
N ILE A 192 -14.79 -18.97 16.23
CA ILE A 192 -13.56 -19.30 15.51
C ILE A 192 -12.34 -19.18 16.41
N ASP A 193 -11.54 -20.23 16.43
CA ASP A 193 -10.21 -20.25 17.02
C ASP A 193 -9.18 -20.16 15.88
N TRP A 194 -8.36 -19.11 15.89
CA TRP A 194 -7.26 -18.96 14.95
C TRP A 194 -6.03 -19.72 15.44
N LEU A 195 -5.33 -20.37 14.51
CA LEU A 195 -4.18 -21.24 14.79
C LEU A 195 -3.00 -20.83 13.92
N GLU A 196 -2.08 -20.05 14.48
CA GLU A 196 -0.89 -19.59 13.77
C GLU A 196 0.28 -20.56 13.97
N SER A 197 0.97 -20.90 12.88
CA SER A 197 2.16 -21.75 12.95
C SER A 197 3.33 -21.08 13.69
N ASN A 198 3.32 -19.73 13.77
CA ASN A 198 4.34 -18.95 14.44
C ASN A 198 3.84 -17.53 14.80
N VAL A 199 3.34 -17.38 16.03
CA VAL A 199 2.86 -16.10 16.58
C VAL A 199 3.94 -15.01 16.68
N SER A 200 5.22 -15.37 16.62
CA SER A 200 6.31 -14.37 16.58
C SER A 200 6.41 -13.69 15.21
N VAL A 201 5.95 -14.34 14.14
CA VAL A 201 5.93 -13.79 12.77
C VAL A 201 4.61 -13.07 12.50
N ALA A 202 3.49 -13.74 12.77
CA ALA A 202 2.16 -13.17 12.59
C ALA A 202 1.18 -13.75 13.62
N GLU A 203 0.29 -12.91 14.13
CA GLU A 203 -0.74 -13.24 15.10
C GLU A 203 -2.06 -12.62 14.63
N VAL A 204 -3.15 -13.37 14.68
CA VAL A 204 -4.48 -12.85 14.41
C VAL A 204 -4.98 -12.10 15.63
N VAL A 205 -5.27 -10.82 15.46
CA VAL A 205 -5.89 -9.97 16.48
C VAL A 205 -7.36 -9.75 16.16
N VAL A 206 -8.19 -9.77 17.20
CA VAL A 206 -9.63 -9.49 17.12
C VAL A 206 -9.86 -8.01 17.40
N LEU A 207 -10.61 -7.35 16.51
CA LEU A 207 -11.04 -5.97 16.66
C LEU A 207 -12.57 -5.92 16.68
N HIS A 208 -13.14 -5.57 17.83
CA HIS A 208 -14.58 -5.44 18.00
C HIS A 208 -15.07 -4.07 17.51
N ASP A 209 -16.03 -4.06 16.58
CA ASP A 209 -16.78 -2.88 16.15
C ASP A 209 -18.06 -2.75 16.99
N SER A 210 -18.03 -1.89 18.01
CA SER A 210 -19.18 -1.69 18.91
C SER A 210 -20.40 -1.06 18.24
N VAL A 211 -20.25 -0.42 17.08
CA VAL A 211 -21.36 0.21 16.36
C VAL A 211 -22.13 -0.86 15.58
N ARG A 212 -21.40 -1.78 14.96
CA ARG A 212 -21.97 -2.88 14.18
C ARG A 212 -22.17 -4.16 14.99
N ASN A 213 -21.64 -4.22 16.21
CA ASN A 213 -21.63 -5.38 17.09
C ASN A 213 -21.01 -6.63 16.42
N VAL A 214 -19.91 -6.45 15.71
CA VAL A 214 -19.20 -7.51 14.98
C VAL A 214 -17.70 -7.48 15.26
N ASP A 215 -17.05 -8.63 15.11
CA ASP A 215 -15.62 -8.79 15.23
C ASP A 215 -14.95 -8.83 13.84
N ARG A 216 -13.85 -8.10 13.70
CA ARG A 216 -12.93 -8.17 12.56
C ARG A 216 -11.63 -8.84 12.98
N PHE A 217 -11.10 -9.69 12.11
CA PHE A 217 -9.84 -10.39 12.33
C PHE A 217 -8.75 -9.79 11.44
N GLU A 218 -7.61 -9.45 12.04
CA GLU A 218 -6.46 -8.92 11.33
C GLU A 218 -5.19 -9.67 11.71
N ALA A 219 -4.42 -10.14 10.74
CA ALA A 219 -3.07 -10.62 10.95
C ALA A 219 -2.13 -9.44 11.25
N ALA A 220 -1.68 -9.33 12.50
CA ALA A 220 -0.63 -8.41 12.92
C ALA A 220 0.75 -8.96 12.55
N LEU A 221 1.49 -8.25 11.68
CA LEU A 221 2.78 -8.69 11.16
C LEU A 221 3.90 -8.26 12.12
N ARG A 222 4.49 -9.20 12.86
CA ARG A 222 5.35 -8.91 14.02
C ARG A 222 6.85 -8.99 13.73
N SER A 223 7.28 -10.02 13.01
CA SER A 223 8.71 -10.24 12.70
C SER A 223 8.88 -10.74 11.27
N PRO A 224 10.01 -10.44 10.61
CA PRO A 224 10.25 -10.95 9.27
C PRO A 224 10.31 -12.48 9.26
N GLY A 225 9.77 -13.10 8.22
CA GLY A 225 9.71 -14.55 8.09
C GLY A 225 8.46 -15.02 7.36
N THR A 226 8.18 -16.31 7.52
CA THR A 226 6.99 -16.97 6.97
C THR A 226 6.24 -17.70 8.07
N ALA A 227 4.91 -17.69 7.99
CA ALA A 227 4.03 -18.44 8.86
C ALA A 227 2.80 -18.91 8.06
N THR A 228 1.99 -19.77 8.67
CA THR A 228 0.64 -20.07 8.19
C THR A 228 -0.38 -19.74 9.25
N ILE A 229 -1.59 -19.38 8.82
CA ILE A 229 -2.75 -19.19 9.69
C ILE A 229 -3.79 -20.23 9.26
N ASP A 230 -4.19 -21.07 10.22
CA ASP A 230 -5.33 -21.96 10.13
C ASP A 230 -6.45 -21.44 11.04
N ALA A 231 -7.62 -22.06 10.98
CA ALA A 231 -8.70 -21.77 11.91
C ALA A 231 -9.56 -23.00 12.16
N GLN A 232 -10.07 -23.12 13.39
CA GLN A 232 -11.09 -24.09 13.77
C GLN A 232 -12.39 -23.36 14.08
N VAL A 233 -13.46 -23.77 13.41
CA VAL A 233 -14.78 -23.18 13.58
C VAL A 233 -15.65 -24.16 14.33
N ASN A 234 -16.22 -23.72 15.45
CA ASN A 234 -17.14 -24.51 16.25
C ASN A 234 -18.58 -24.06 16.00
N HIS A 235 -19.33 -24.90 15.29
CA HIS A 235 -20.70 -24.61 14.89
C HIS A 235 -21.66 -24.41 16.08
N CYS A 236 -21.39 -25.03 17.24
CA CYS A 236 -22.26 -24.95 18.42
C CYS A 236 -22.24 -23.60 19.14
N TRP A 237 -21.26 -22.73 18.85
CA TRP A 237 -21.21 -21.38 19.43
C TRP A 237 -22.09 -20.38 18.67
N ILE A 238 -22.50 -20.74 17.46
CA ILE A 238 -23.23 -19.87 16.53
C ILE A 238 -24.71 -20.27 16.47
N CYS A 239 -25.02 -21.53 16.79
CA CYS A 239 -26.29 -22.15 16.45
C CYS A 239 -26.84 -23.06 17.54
N ASN A 240 -28.16 -23.01 17.82
CA ASN A 240 -28.86 -23.93 18.72
C ASN A 240 -30.27 -24.28 18.17
N PRO A 241 -30.68 -25.56 18.01
CA PRO A 241 -29.92 -26.80 18.28
C PRO A 241 -28.67 -26.90 17.42
N CYS A 242 -27.56 -27.32 18.03
CA CYS A 242 -26.29 -27.38 17.34
C CYS A 242 -25.99 -28.75 16.74
N ILE A 243 -25.25 -28.73 15.63
CA ILE A 243 -24.57 -29.88 15.07
C ILE A 243 -23.13 -29.81 15.60
N ASP A 244 -22.73 -30.77 16.44
CA ASP A 244 -21.40 -30.83 17.04
C ASP A 244 -20.36 -31.25 16.00
N VAL A 245 -19.86 -30.26 15.25
CA VAL A 245 -18.84 -30.41 14.23
C VAL A 245 -17.85 -29.25 14.36
N THR A 246 -16.56 -29.60 14.40
CA THR A 246 -15.44 -28.64 14.27
C THR A 246 -14.86 -28.77 12.88
N LEU A 247 -14.81 -27.66 12.14
CA LEU A 247 -14.24 -27.61 10.80
C LEU A 247 -12.96 -26.78 10.79
N ALA A 248 -11.93 -27.30 10.14
CA ALA A 248 -10.73 -26.55 9.79
C ALA A 248 -10.91 -25.79 8.47
N LEU A 249 -10.00 -24.85 8.17
CA LEU A 249 -9.95 -24.26 6.83
C LEU A 249 -9.63 -25.33 5.78
N THR A 250 -10.24 -25.21 4.60
CA THR A 250 -9.90 -26.04 3.44
C THR A 250 -8.46 -25.81 2.97
N GLN A 251 -7.89 -24.65 3.28
CA GLN A 251 -6.51 -24.29 3.00
C GLN A 251 -6.01 -23.29 4.05
N GLN A 252 -4.79 -23.49 4.51
CA GLN A 252 -4.12 -22.52 5.38
C GLN A 252 -3.71 -21.25 4.64
N ILE A 253 -3.90 -20.10 5.28
CA ILE A 253 -3.49 -18.79 4.77
C ILE A 253 -1.96 -18.68 4.88
N GLN A 254 -1.28 -18.46 3.77
CA GLN A 254 0.18 -18.28 3.75
C GLN A 254 0.56 -16.86 4.16
N VAL A 255 1.45 -16.68 5.14
CA VAL A 255 1.89 -15.36 5.59
C VAL A 255 3.36 -15.16 5.28
N ARG A 256 3.70 -14.02 4.65
CA ARG A 256 5.07 -13.57 4.42
C ARG A 256 5.27 -12.15 4.95
N VAL A 257 6.23 -12.01 5.86
CA VAL A 257 6.56 -10.72 6.47
C VAL A 257 7.99 -10.35 6.10
N SER A 258 8.17 -9.14 5.59
CA SER A 258 9.47 -8.54 5.29
C SER A 258 9.80 -7.39 6.23
N LEU A 259 11.08 -7.03 6.35
CA LEU A 259 11.45 -5.75 6.93
C LEU A 259 11.14 -4.63 5.92
N PRO A 260 10.76 -3.43 6.40
CA PRO A 260 10.82 -2.22 5.58
C PRO A 260 12.23 -2.01 5.03
N ARG A 261 12.34 -1.47 3.82
CA ARG A 261 13.61 -0.99 3.27
C ARG A 261 13.73 0.50 3.44
N LEU A 262 14.97 0.99 3.57
CA LEU A 262 15.26 2.42 3.65
C LEU A 262 15.63 2.97 2.27
N ARG A 263 15.29 4.23 2.02
CA ARG A 263 15.84 5.01 0.91
C ARG A 263 15.90 6.47 1.28
N ALA A 264 16.71 7.23 0.55
CA ALA A 264 16.74 8.67 0.69
C ALA A 264 16.85 9.35 -0.67
N ARG A 265 16.34 10.58 -0.76
CA ARG A 265 16.29 11.38 -1.98
C ARG A 265 16.56 12.84 -1.68
N VAL A 266 17.18 13.54 -2.63
CA VAL A 266 17.35 14.98 -2.57
C VAL A 266 16.02 15.64 -2.94
N VAL A 267 15.52 16.52 -2.08
CA VAL A 267 14.30 17.28 -2.34
C VAL A 267 14.65 18.46 -3.23
N ASN A 268 13.92 18.62 -4.34
CA ASN A 268 14.16 19.65 -5.35
C ASN A 268 15.64 19.76 -5.79
N PRO A 269 16.19 18.71 -6.43
CA PRO A 269 17.59 18.70 -6.86
C PRO A 269 17.95 19.94 -7.70
N PRO A 270 19.03 20.68 -7.37
CA PRO A 270 19.40 21.92 -8.08
C PRO A 270 19.82 21.69 -9.54
N VAL A 271 20.17 20.45 -9.92
CA VAL A 271 20.58 20.10 -11.29
C VAL A 271 19.48 19.25 -11.93
N SER A 272 18.66 19.88 -12.77
CA SER A 272 17.51 19.22 -13.39
C SER A 272 17.93 18.06 -14.29
N GLY A 273 17.19 16.95 -14.22
CA GLY A 273 17.42 15.77 -15.09
C GLY A 273 18.53 14.82 -14.64
N ASP A 274 19.20 15.06 -13.51
CA ASP A 274 20.31 14.22 -13.02
C ASP A 274 20.02 13.53 -11.67
N GLY A 275 18.76 13.22 -11.39
CA GLY A 275 18.33 12.49 -10.19
C GLY A 275 18.63 13.24 -8.89
N ASP A 276 19.23 12.56 -7.91
CA ASP A 276 19.60 13.09 -6.60
C ASP A 276 20.90 13.93 -6.65
N ALA A 277 21.05 14.76 -7.68
CA ALA A 277 22.22 15.60 -7.88
C ALA A 277 22.19 16.84 -6.99
N VAL A 278 23.36 17.21 -6.46
CA VAL A 278 23.58 18.40 -5.62
C VAL A 278 24.72 19.24 -6.18
N ILE A 279 24.83 20.48 -5.71
CA ILE A 279 26.00 21.33 -6.00
C ILE A 279 26.86 21.42 -4.74
N ALA A 280 28.16 21.16 -4.90
CA ALA A 280 29.14 21.16 -3.83
C ALA A 280 29.08 22.47 -3.02
N GLY A 281 29.09 22.34 -1.69
CA GLY A 281 29.02 23.45 -0.74
C GLY A 281 27.62 24.04 -0.51
N GLN A 282 26.61 23.67 -1.32
CA GLN A 282 25.23 24.10 -1.08
C GLN A 282 24.54 23.19 -0.07
N THR A 283 23.69 23.78 0.76
CA THR A 283 22.78 23.04 1.63
C THR A 283 21.62 22.47 0.81
N PHE A 284 21.33 21.19 0.97
CA PHE A 284 20.17 20.54 0.37
C PHE A 284 19.36 19.74 1.39
N THR A 285 18.07 19.61 1.14
CA THR A 285 17.19 18.79 1.97
C THR A 285 17.24 17.34 1.51
N PHE A 286 17.54 16.44 2.43
CA PHE A 286 17.58 15.00 2.20
C PHE A 286 16.40 14.33 2.89
N ARG A 287 15.49 13.78 2.09
CA ARG A 287 14.27 13.10 2.55
C ARG A 287 14.57 11.61 2.69
N VAL A 288 14.54 11.12 3.91
CA VAL A 288 14.73 9.72 4.27
C VAL A 288 13.37 9.09 4.52
N GLU A 289 13.13 7.90 3.97
CA GLU A 289 11.87 7.18 4.19
C GLU A 289 12.07 5.66 4.30
N ALA A 290 11.22 5.03 5.11
CA ALA A 290 11.03 3.60 5.16
C ALA A 290 9.87 3.22 4.22
N PHE A 291 10.09 2.24 3.35
CA PHE A 291 9.10 1.81 2.36
C PHE A 291 8.96 0.28 2.33
N ASP A 292 7.79 -0.18 1.95
CA ASP A 292 7.52 -1.60 1.73
C ASP A 292 8.15 -2.03 0.40
N PRO A 293 9.08 -3.00 0.40
CA PRO A 293 9.75 -3.44 -0.81
C PRO A 293 8.80 -4.07 -1.85
N ASN A 294 7.64 -4.57 -1.43
CA ASN A 294 6.69 -5.25 -2.31
C ASN A 294 5.79 -4.25 -3.05
N THR A 295 5.38 -3.17 -2.38
CA THR A 295 4.44 -2.18 -2.94
C THR A 295 5.10 -0.86 -3.33
N GLY A 296 6.31 -0.57 -2.83
CA GLY A 296 7.00 0.69 -3.02
C GLY A 296 6.44 1.85 -2.18
N GLN A 297 5.37 1.61 -1.41
CA GLN A 297 4.69 2.61 -0.59
C GLN A 297 5.45 2.87 0.71
N VAL A 298 5.28 4.08 1.25
CA VAL A 298 5.85 4.45 2.55
C VAL A 298 5.17 3.67 3.67
N VAL A 299 5.98 3.11 4.58
CA VAL A 299 5.48 2.40 5.76
C VAL A 299 5.14 3.42 6.84
N THR A 300 3.90 3.89 6.83
CA THR A 300 3.45 4.98 7.71
C THR A 300 3.39 4.61 9.19
N SER A 301 3.58 3.34 9.57
CA SER A 301 3.73 2.87 10.96
C SER A 301 5.19 2.91 11.45
N PHE A 302 6.18 3.00 10.56
CA PHE A 302 7.59 2.99 10.95
C PHE A 302 8.00 4.30 11.65
N ARG A 303 8.65 4.21 12.81
CA ARG A 303 9.04 5.35 13.66
C ARG A 303 10.51 5.35 14.09
N ASN A 304 11.27 4.28 13.79
CA ASN A 304 12.62 4.17 14.29
C ASN A 304 13.53 5.23 13.64
N PRO A 305 14.46 5.82 14.42
CA PRO A 305 15.42 6.78 13.89
C PRO A 305 16.34 6.12 12.86
N VAL A 306 16.67 6.84 11.78
CA VAL A 306 17.55 6.36 10.70
C VAL A 306 18.88 7.09 10.74
N THR A 307 19.97 6.37 10.92
CA THR A 307 21.32 6.92 10.81
C THR A 307 21.75 6.98 9.35
N VAL A 308 22.26 8.14 8.93
CA VAL A 308 22.90 8.38 7.63
C VAL A 308 24.42 8.39 7.82
N ASN A 309 25.13 7.48 7.17
CA ASN A 309 26.59 7.36 7.24
C ASN A 309 27.23 7.53 5.86
N PHE A 310 28.43 8.12 5.82
CA PHE A 310 29.25 8.25 4.61
C PHE A 310 30.52 7.40 4.78
N PRO A 311 30.47 6.09 4.45
CA PRO A 311 31.49 5.14 4.91
C PRO A 311 32.81 5.23 4.16
N LEU A 312 32.80 5.56 2.86
CA LEU A 312 34.00 5.61 2.04
C LEU A 312 34.85 6.83 2.34
N LYS A 313 34.19 7.96 2.61
CA LYS A 313 34.83 9.15 3.13
C LYS A 313 33.88 9.85 4.10
N PRO A 314 34.26 9.95 5.38
CA PRO A 314 33.51 10.69 6.38
C PRO A 314 33.30 12.16 6.00
N LEU A 315 32.38 12.83 6.68
CA LEU A 315 32.14 14.26 6.49
C LEU A 315 33.41 15.07 6.72
N LEU A 316 33.78 15.87 5.73
CA LEU A 316 34.94 16.76 5.79
C LEU A 316 34.62 18.05 6.56
N LEU A 317 35.65 18.84 6.87
CA LEU A 317 35.46 20.17 7.44
C LEU A 317 34.57 21.03 6.51
N GLY A 318 33.49 21.58 7.05
CA GLY A 318 32.52 22.37 6.29
C GLY A 318 31.45 21.55 5.55
N GLU A 319 31.47 20.21 5.68
CA GLU A 319 30.33 19.33 5.39
C GLU A 319 29.54 19.08 6.68
N SER A 320 28.24 18.79 6.56
CA SER A 320 27.39 18.61 7.74
C SER A 320 26.11 17.83 7.45
N LEU A 321 25.54 17.27 8.52
CA LEU A 321 24.17 16.78 8.62
C LEU A 321 23.51 17.57 9.76
N SER A 322 22.38 18.23 9.52
CA SER A 322 21.71 19.01 10.57
C SER A 322 21.09 18.13 11.67
N SER A 323 20.74 16.88 11.34
CA SER A 323 20.23 15.88 12.27
C SER A 323 20.67 14.48 11.85
N ASN A 324 21.33 13.76 12.77
CA ASN A 324 21.71 12.36 12.58
C ASN A 324 21.76 11.68 13.96
N PRO A 325 20.90 10.69 14.25
CA PRO A 325 19.97 10.05 13.33
C PRO A 325 18.77 10.93 12.93
N VAL A 326 18.24 10.69 11.74
CA VAL A 326 17.04 11.33 11.20
C VAL A 326 15.81 10.71 11.87
N MET A 327 15.05 11.52 12.61
CA MET A 327 13.80 11.09 13.22
C MET A 327 12.70 10.96 12.16
N LEU A 328 12.02 9.81 12.13
CA LEU A 328 10.92 9.58 11.19
C LEU A 328 9.56 9.78 11.86
N SER A 329 8.68 10.51 11.18
CA SER A 329 7.25 10.61 11.47
C SER A 329 6.47 10.05 10.29
N SER A 330 5.54 9.13 10.55
CA SER A 330 4.79 8.43 9.50
C SER A 330 5.67 7.83 8.41
N GLY A 331 6.80 7.22 8.79
CA GLY A 331 7.74 6.57 7.88
C GLY A 331 8.66 7.52 7.11
N VAL A 332 8.61 8.84 7.33
CA VAL A 332 9.37 9.84 6.59
C VAL A 332 10.04 10.84 7.54
N GLY A 333 11.24 11.29 7.20
CA GLY A 333 11.95 12.36 7.90
C GLY A 333 12.86 13.11 6.95
N THR A 334 13.36 14.25 7.39
CA THR A 334 14.27 15.08 6.62
C THR A 334 15.45 15.54 7.46
N THR A 335 16.59 15.73 6.80
CA THR A 335 17.74 16.44 7.36
C THR A 335 18.31 17.36 6.29
N GLN A 336 18.91 18.48 6.70
CA GLN A 336 19.74 19.28 5.81
C GLN A 336 21.13 18.67 5.73
N VAL A 337 21.73 18.74 4.56
CA VAL A 337 23.07 18.19 4.28
C VAL A 337 23.88 19.21 3.50
N VAL A 338 25.17 19.32 3.83
CA VAL A 338 26.17 20.02 3.00
C VAL A 338 27.24 19.01 2.64
N LEU A 339 27.48 18.83 1.33
CA LEU A 339 28.58 18.02 0.80
C LEU A 339 29.46 18.88 -0.08
N ARG A 340 30.77 18.70 0.01
CA ARG A 340 31.82 19.43 -0.71
C ARG A 340 32.71 18.51 -1.52
N ALA A 341 32.67 17.21 -1.25
CA ALA A 341 33.52 16.24 -1.91
C ALA A 341 32.75 15.01 -2.45
N VAL A 342 33.43 14.30 -3.36
CA VAL A 342 33.06 12.96 -3.84
C VAL A 342 33.96 11.89 -3.22
N ASP A 343 33.65 10.62 -3.48
CA ASP A 343 34.48 9.49 -3.07
C ASP A 343 35.54 9.19 -4.17
N GLY A 344 36.71 9.83 -4.04
CA GLY A 344 37.82 9.65 -4.99
C GLY A 344 37.65 10.49 -6.25
N ASP A 345 37.61 9.83 -7.41
CA ASP A 345 37.37 10.38 -8.74
C ASP A 345 36.03 9.88 -9.34
N ASN A 346 35.10 9.49 -8.47
CA ASN A 346 33.74 9.08 -8.84
C ASN A 346 32.80 10.29 -8.91
N CYS A 347 31.67 10.17 -9.61
CA CYS A 347 30.60 11.19 -9.70
C CYS A 347 30.00 11.62 -8.36
N CYS A 348 30.27 10.85 -7.32
CA CYS A 348 29.27 10.59 -6.31
C CYS A 348 29.84 10.45 -4.90
N ARG A 349 28.97 10.71 -3.93
CA ARG A 349 29.14 10.49 -2.51
C ARG A 349 28.24 9.33 -2.08
N GLN A 350 28.83 8.21 -1.63
CA GLN A 350 28.09 7.05 -1.15
C GLN A 350 27.57 7.30 0.27
N TYR A 351 26.29 7.02 0.49
CA TYR A 351 25.70 7.00 1.82
C TYR A 351 25.14 5.61 2.14
N VAL A 352 25.10 5.29 3.43
CA VAL A 352 24.47 4.10 3.99
C VAL A 352 23.44 4.52 5.03
N LEU A 353 22.23 4.00 4.91
CA LEU A 353 21.13 4.17 5.85
C LEU A 353 21.02 2.94 6.73
N THR A 354 20.91 3.15 8.03
CA THR A 354 20.71 2.07 9.01
C THR A 354 19.65 2.47 10.03
N ALA A 355 18.81 1.51 10.42
CA ALA A 355 17.83 1.66 11.50
C ALA A 355 17.52 0.29 12.09
N SER A 356 17.10 0.26 13.36
CA SER A 356 16.53 -0.97 13.92
C SER A 356 15.21 -1.30 13.21
N GLY A 357 14.97 -2.60 12.96
CA GLY A 357 13.71 -3.06 12.36
C GLY A 357 13.51 -2.67 10.88
N ALA A 358 14.58 -2.32 10.16
CA ALA A 358 14.56 -2.10 8.72
C ALA A 358 15.83 -2.64 8.07
N ASP A 359 15.77 -3.00 6.80
CA ASP A 359 16.94 -3.38 6.02
C ASP A 359 17.83 -2.15 5.76
N SER A 360 19.14 -2.32 5.93
CA SER A 360 20.11 -1.29 5.55
C SER A 360 20.05 -1.00 4.06
N ALA A 361 20.31 0.24 3.68
CA ALA A 361 20.33 0.65 2.28
C ALA A 361 21.58 1.44 1.94
N THR A 362 22.11 1.24 0.75
CA THR A 362 23.21 2.04 0.19
C THR A 362 22.66 2.87 -0.97
N GLY A 363 23.07 4.13 -1.05
CA GLY A 363 22.76 5.00 -2.18
C GLY A 363 23.91 5.96 -2.48
N PHE A 364 23.73 6.76 -3.53
CA PHE A 364 24.75 7.66 -4.05
C PHE A 364 24.14 9.03 -4.33
N ILE A 365 24.81 10.09 -3.88
CA ILE A 365 24.47 11.48 -4.20
C ILE A 365 25.46 11.94 -5.27
N ARG A 366 24.97 12.38 -6.43
CA ARG A 366 25.83 12.97 -7.47
C ARG A 366 26.22 14.37 -7.05
N VAL A 367 27.51 14.70 -7.08
CA VAL A 367 28.00 16.02 -6.65
C VAL A 367 28.55 16.77 -7.85
N TRP A 368 27.92 17.90 -8.16
CA TRP A 368 28.38 18.85 -9.16
C TRP A 368 29.22 19.96 -8.52
N PHE A 369 30.29 20.34 -9.18
CA PHE A 369 31.14 21.45 -8.80
C PHE A 369 30.78 22.65 -9.67
N SER A 370 30.56 23.79 -9.02
CA SER A 370 30.36 25.07 -9.70
C SER A 370 31.68 25.80 -9.70
N VAL A 371 32.22 26.08 -10.88
CA VAL A 371 33.53 26.71 -11.04
C VAL A 371 33.53 27.69 -12.20
N PHE A 372 34.42 28.67 -12.18
CA PHE A 372 34.72 29.44 -13.39
C PHE A 372 35.48 28.58 -14.39
N SER A 373 35.20 28.77 -15.68
CA SER A 373 35.92 28.09 -16.76
C SER A 373 36.66 29.06 -17.65
N THR A 374 37.84 28.66 -18.12
CA THR A 374 38.59 29.33 -19.18
C THR A 374 38.75 28.42 -20.40
N ARG A 375 39.15 29.01 -21.53
CA ARG A 375 39.44 28.27 -22.76
C ARG A 375 40.91 27.88 -22.76
N GLU A 376 41.18 26.60 -22.99
CA GLU A 376 42.52 26.04 -23.15
C GLU A 376 43.12 26.53 -24.47
N GLY A 377 44.16 27.36 -24.42
CA GLY A 377 44.71 28.08 -25.58
C GLY A 377 45.90 27.39 -26.27
N LEU A 378 46.21 26.13 -25.95
CA LEU A 378 47.47 25.48 -26.27
C LEU A 378 47.44 24.56 -27.50
N VAL A 379 46.70 24.90 -28.56
CA VAL A 379 46.72 24.11 -29.82
C VAL A 379 48.15 23.90 -30.31
N GLY A 380 48.51 22.64 -30.62
CA GLY A 380 49.87 22.21 -30.96
C GLY A 380 50.76 21.85 -29.77
N GLY A 381 50.37 22.21 -28.55
CA GLY A 381 51.00 21.76 -27.31
C GLY A 381 50.70 20.30 -26.99
N THR A 382 51.50 19.69 -26.11
CA THR A 382 51.28 18.33 -25.62
C THR A 382 50.68 18.39 -24.22
N THR A 383 49.52 17.76 -24.01
CA THR A 383 48.86 17.71 -22.70
C THR A 383 49.65 16.85 -21.71
N ALA A 384 49.38 17.00 -20.41
CA ALA A 384 49.95 16.15 -19.37
C ALA A 384 49.65 14.65 -19.55
N CYS A 385 48.60 14.29 -20.30
CA CYS A 385 48.27 12.90 -20.64
C CYS A 385 48.91 12.41 -21.96
N GLY A 386 49.79 13.21 -22.58
CA GLY A 386 50.61 12.82 -23.73
C GLY A 386 49.97 13.02 -25.11
N ARG A 387 48.86 13.78 -25.20
CA ARG A 387 48.18 14.08 -26.47
C ARG A 387 48.63 15.42 -27.03
N VAL A 388 48.90 15.51 -28.32
CA VAL A 388 49.06 16.82 -29.00
C VAL A 388 47.69 17.43 -29.26
N ILE A 389 47.45 18.62 -28.72
CA ILE A 389 46.17 19.35 -28.80
C ILE A 389 45.91 19.74 -30.25
N GLN A 390 44.76 19.34 -30.79
CA GLN A 390 44.28 19.73 -32.11
C GLN A 390 43.22 20.84 -32.03
N PRO A 391 43.04 21.64 -33.09
CA PRO A 391 41.89 22.54 -33.18
C PRO A 391 40.57 21.77 -32.98
N ASN A 392 39.61 22.37 -32.26
CA ASN A 392 38.29 21.78 -31.99
C ASN A 392 38.34 20.47 -31.16
N ASP A 393 39.40 20.26 -30.39
CA ASP A 393 39.51 19.13 -29.48
C ASP A 393 38.48 19.18 -28.35
N ARG A 394 38.12 17.99 -27.85
CA ARG A 394 37.16 17.81 -26.76
C ARG A 394 37.86 17.17 -25.58
N PHE A 395 38.18 17.99 -24.58
CA PHE A 395 38.70 17.58 -23.28
C PHE A 395 38.58 18.73 -22.28
N VAL A 396 38.88 18.43 -21.02
CA VAL A 396 39.10 19.43 -19.98
C VAL A 396 40.47 19.25 -19.34
N ALA A 397 40.97 20.32 -18.74
CA ALA A 397 42.04 20.25 -17.76
C ALA A 397 41.43 20.42 -16.35
N LEU A 398 41.93 19.67 -15.37
CA LEU A 398 41.62 19.88 -13.95
C LEU A 398 42.91 20.17 -13.15
N PRO A 399 42.88 20.98 -12.08
CA PRO A 399 44.07 21.45 -11.37
C PRO A 399 44.72 20.38 -10.46
N ALA A 400 44.85 19.15 -10.95
CA ALA A 400 45.44 18.04 -10.22
C ALA A 400 45.87 16.89 -11.13
N ARG A 401 46.77 16.06 -10.61
CA ARG A 401 47.44 14.99 -11.36
C ARG A 401 46.70 13.66 -11.17
N GLY A 402 46.98 12.71 -12.06
CA GLY A 402 46.45 11.34 -11.96
C GLY A 402 45.02 11.14 -12.47
N LEU A 403 44.43 12.15 -13.13
CA LEU A 403 43.08 12.07 -13.69
C LEU A 403 43.04 11.78 -15.21
N CYS A 404 44.15 11.39 -15.83
CA CYS A 404 44.18 11.15 -17.27
C CYS A 404 43.08 10.19 -17.73
N HIS A 405 42.30 10.64 -18.71
CA HIS A 405 41.19 9.92 -19.32
C HIS A 405 39.97 9.68 -18.42
N VAL A 406 39.93 10.25 -17.21
CA VAL A 406 38.74 10.20 -16.35
C VAL A 406 37.60 10.97 -17.02
N GLY A 407 36.42 10.34 -17.07
CA GLY A 407 35.24 10.90 -17.70
C GLY A 407 34.60 12.01 -16.85
N VAL A 408 34.19 13.09 -17.50
CA VAL A 408 33.48 14.21 -16.88
C VAL A 408 32.24 14.58 -17.68
N ILE A 409 31.25 15.12 -16.97
CA ILE A 409 30.07 15.74 -17.55
C ILE A 409 30.07 17.21 -17.16
N LEU A 410 29.91 18.08 -18.13
CA LEU A 410 29.82 19.52 -17.99
C LEU A 410 28.43 19.98 -18.34
N ARG A 411 27.97 21.05 -17.68
CA ARG A 411 26.71 21.70 -17.96
C ARG A 411 26.87 23.21 -17.88
N ASN A 412 26.39 23.89 -18.92
CA ASN A 412 26.23 25.33 -18.90
C ASN A 412 24.88 25.65 -18.22
N PRO A 413 24.88 26.25 -17.02
CA PRO A 413 23.63 26.52 -16.29
C PRO A 413 22.76 27.60 -16.96
N VAL A 414 23.34 28.44 -17.82
CA VAL A 414 22.63 29.52 -18.53
C VAL A 414 21.90 28.98 -19.75
N THR A 415 22.56 28.16 -20.56
CA THR A 415 22.00 27.64 -21.82
C THR A 415 21.37 26.26 -21.68
N GLY A 416 21.64 25.56 -20.58
CA GLY A 416 21.23 24.17 -20.37
C GLY A 416 22.01 23.14 -21.18
N ARG A 417 23.00 23.55 -21.98
CA ARG A 417 23.83 22.63 -22.79
C ARG A 417 24.65 21.71 -21.89
N ILE A 418 24.76 20.45 -22.31
CA ILE A 418 25.50 19.40 -21.61
C ILE A 418 26.55 18.82 -22.55
N VAL A 419 27.76 18.64 -22.05
CA VAL A 419 28.88 18.04 -22.77
C VAL A 419 29.49 16.93 -21.94
N THR A 420 29.78 15.79 -22.55
CA THR A 420 30.53 14.71 -21.92
C THR A 420 31.88 14.60 -22.60
N THR A 421 32.95 14.59 -21.81
CA THR A 421 34.33 14.49 -22.31
C THR A 421 35.21 13.84 -21.25
N THR A 422 36.53 13.91 -21.42
CA THR A 422 37.52 13.36 -20.49
C THR A 422 38.52 14.43 -20.07
N VAL A 423 39.11 14.24 -18.90
CA VAL A 423 40.30 14.99 -18.48
C VAL A 423 41.49 14.53 -19.33
N GLN A 424 42.20 15.48 -19.95
CA GLN A 424 43.40 15.19 -20.75
C GLN A 424 44.60 16.02 -20.35
N ASP A 425 44.44 17.01 -19.48
CA ASP A 425 45.53 17.88 -19.04
C ASP A 425 45.38 18.28 -17.56
N VAL A 426 46.43 18.91 -17.02
CA VAL A 426 46.45 19.51 -15.69
C VAL A 426 46.34 21.02 -15.83
N GLY A 427 45.25 21.59 -15.36
CA GLY A 427 44.95 23.01 -15.50
C GLY A 427 43.59 23.37 -14.90
N PRO A 428 43.33 24.60 -14.47
CA PRO A 428 44.19 25.78 -14.53
C PRO A 428 45.42 25.62 -13.67
N TRP A 429 46.55 26.03 -14.23
CA TRP A 429 47.85 25.65 -13.70
C TRP A 429 48.22 26.52 -12.49
N CYS A 430 47.84 26.04 -11.30
CA CYS A 430 48.35 26.46 -9.99
C CYS A 430 49.13 25.34 -9.28
N PRO A 431 50.15 24.75 -9.93
CA PRO A 431 51.26 24.19 -9.17
C PRO A 431 52.63 24.64 -9.72
N HIS A 432 53.09 25.83 -9.31
CA HIS A 432 54.49 26.22 -9.49
C HIS A 432 55.24 26.06 -8.17
N SER A 433 56.37 25.35 -8.17
CA SER A 433 57.25 25.23 -6.99
C SER A 433 58.01 26.52 -6.66
N THR A 434 57.95 27.53 -7.53
CA THR A 434 58.63 28.82 -7.35
C THR A 434 57.78 29.98 -7.91
N PRO A 435 57.65 31.10 -7.18
CA PRO A 435 56.90 32.27 -7.65
C PRO A 435 57.62 32.95 -8.83
N THR A 436 56.85 33.44 -9.82
CA THR A 436 57.39 34.21 -10.95
C THR A 436 56.86 35.65 -10.92
N PRO A 437 57.56 36.64 -11.53
CA PRO A 437 57.12 38.05 -11.52
C PRO A 437 55.73 38.33 -12.11
N GLY A 438 55.13 37.38 -12.84
CA GLY A 438 53.77 37.49 -13.39
C GLY A 438 52.73 36.55 -12.77
N ASN A 439 53.15 35.61 -11.90
CA ASN A 439 52.27 34.72 -11.14
C ASN A 439 52.99 34.31 -9.84
N PRO A 440 52.76 35.03 -8.72
CA PRO A 440 53.47 34.80 -7.47
C PRO A 440 52.86 33.70 -6.60
N CYS A 441 51.76 33.05 -7.02
CA CYS A 441 51.14 31.98 -6.25
C CYS A 441 52.01 30.70 -6.28
N VAL A 442 52.34 30.17 -5.09
CA VAL A 442 52.88 28.81 -4.91
C VAL A 442 51.77 27.96 -4.32
N CYS A 443 51.38 26.92 -5.05
CA CYS A 443 50.24 26.07 -4.73
C CYS A 443 50.65 24.61 -4.97
N ASN A 444 50.19 23.71 -4.11
CA ASN A 444 50.38 22.27 -4.27
C ASN A 444 49.28 21.71 -5.20
N GLU A 445 49.28 20.40 -5.40
CA GLU A 445 48.18 19.71 -6.08
C GLU A 445 46.81 20.06 -5.45
N ASP A 446 45.85 20.48 -6.28
CA ASP A 446 44.55 20.99 -5.83
C ASP A 446 43.40 20.05 -6.20
N ARG A 447 43.25 18.97 -5.43
CA ARG A 447 42.13 18.03 -5.56
C ARG A 447 40.87 18.56 -4.87
N TYR A 448 40.45 19.79 -5.19
CA TYR A 448 39.34 20.46 -4.51
C TYR A 448 38.05 19.64 -4.47
N TRP A 449 37.77 18.88 -5.54
CA TRP A 449 36.60 18.00 -5.62
C TRP A 449 36.59 16.89 -4.55
N ASN A 450 37.75 16.64 -3.94
CA ASN A 450 37.95 15.61 -2.94
C ASN A 450 38.27 16.20 -1.56
N SER A 451 38.27 17.54 -1.40
CA SER A 451 38.66 18.22 -0.17
C SER A 451 37.71 19.36 0.22
N SER A 452 37.64 20.43 -0.57
CA SER A 452 36.97 21.70 -0.21
C SER A 452 35.71 21.98 -1.04
N GLY A 453 35.58 21.36 -2.20
CA GLY A 453 34.58 21.65 -3.23
C GLY A 453 34.81 22.96 -3.98
N VAL A 454 35.87 23.69 -3.66
CA VAL A 454 36.21 24.99 -4.23
C VAL A 454 37.68 24.96 -4.68
N PRO A 455 37.97 25.18 -5.97
CA PRO A 455 39.34 25.26 -6.47
C PRO A 455 40.15 26.29 -5.69
N LEU A 456 41.38 25.95 -5.32
CA LEU A 456 42.31 26.84 -4.64
C LEU A 456 42.52 28.13 -5.44
N VAL A 457 42.60 28.02 -6.77
CA VAL A 457 42.71 29.15 -7.69
C VAL A 457 41.62 30.21 -7.48
N GLU A 458 40.38 29.80 -7.19
CA GLU A 458 39.28 30.74 -6.93
C GLU A 458 39.41 31.49 -5.59
N SER A 459 40.31 31.03 -4.71
CA SER A 459 40.53 31.61 -3.38
C SER A 459 41.82 32.45 -3.28
N LEU A 460 42.68 32.40 -4.30
CA LEU A 460 43.98 33.08 -4.29
C LEU A 460 43.88 34.45 -4.96
N SER A 461 44.33 35.50 -4.27
CA SER A 461 44.33 36.87 -4.80
C SER A 461 45.44 37.14 -5.83
N CYS A 462 46.38 36.19 -6.00
CA CYS A 462 47.52 36.30 -6.91
C CYS A 462 47.28 35.60 -8.26
N ASP A 463 46.14 34.92 -8.43
CA ASP A 463 45.72 34.36 -9.71
C ASP A 463 44.74 35.31 -10.41
N THR A 464 44.81 35.40 -11.74
CA THR A 464 44.24 36.51 -12.52
C THR A 464 42.97 36.13 -13.28
N ASN A 465 42.67 34.84 -13.43
CA ASN A 465 41.48 34.38 -14.15
C ASN A 465 40.48 33.60 -13.28
N ASN A 466 40.82 33.31 -12.01
CA ASN A 466 40.00 32.56 -11.05
C ASN A 466 39.43 31.26 -11.63
N SER A 467 40.09 30.62 -12.59
CA SER A 467 39.53 29.45 -13.26
C SER A 467 39.65 28.20 -12.41
N GLY A 468 38.61 27.37 -12.38
CA GLY A 468 38.62 26.05 -11.73
C GLY A 468 38.67 24.88 -12.70
N ILE A 469 38.59 25.14 -14.01
CA ILE A 469 38.62 24.15 -15.10
C ILE A 469 38.97 24.84 -16.43
N ASP A 470 39.86 24.23 -17.23
CA ASP A 470 40.11 24.68 -18.61
C ASP A 470 39.38 23.80 -19.61
N LEU A 471 38.79 24.44 -20.62
CA LEU A 471 38.00 23.79 -21.66
C LEU A 471 38.73 23.84 -22.99
N ALA A 472 38.98 22.69 -23.61
CA ALA A 472 39.45 22.65 -24.98
C ALA A 472 38.47 23.35 -25.94
N ASP A 473 38.98 23.87 -27.05
CA ASP A 473 38.22 24.65 -28.03
C ASP A 473 36.87 24.05 -28.42
N GLY A 474 36.84 22.75 -28.71
CA GLY A 474 35.62 22.05 -29.07
C GLY A 474 34.67 21.87 -27.88
N THR A 475 35.19 21.66 -26.67
CA THR A 475 34.36 21.58 -25.45
C THR A 475 33.74 22.92 -25.10
N HIS A 476 34.50 24.01 -25.22
CA HIS A 476 34.00 25.38 -25.03
C HIS A 476 32.87 25.69 -26.03
N ALA A 477 33.08 25.37 -27.31
CA ALA A 477 32.06 25.55 -28.35
C ALA A 477 30.81 24.69 -28.12
N ASP A 478 30.98 23.41 -27.78
CA ASP A 478 29.88 22.47 -27.53
C ASP A 478 29.01 22.94 -26.33
N LEU A 479 29.62 23.56 -25.31
CA LEU A 479 28.91 24.20 -24.18
C LEU A 479 28.21 25.52 -24.52
N GLY A 480 28.28 25.96 -25.78
CA GLY A 480 27.68 27.21 -26.26
C GLY A 480 28.55 28.43 -26.00
N SER A 481 29.87 28.24 -25.97
CA SER A 481 30.87 29.30 -25.84
C SER A 481 30.63 30.21 -24.61
N PRO A 482 30.63 29.65 -23.38
CA PRO A 482 30.41 30.45 -22.18
C PRO A 482 31.39 31.63 -22.12
N PRO A 483 30.92 32.85 -21.78
CA PRO A 483 31.79 34.01 -21.60
C PRO A 483 32.86 33.77 -20.53
N VAL A 484 33.93 34.55 -20.59
CA VAL A 484 34.97 34.58 -19.55
C VAL A 484 34.30 34.86 -18.19
N ASN A 485 34.74 34.14 -17.16
CA ASN A 485 34.20 34.22 -15.79
C ASN A 485 32.71 33.83 -15.66
N GLN A 486 32.12 33.16 -16.66
CA GLN A 486 30.84 32.47 -16.43
C GLN A 486 31.10 31.18 -15.64
N ARG A 487 30.30 30.92 -14.60
CA ARG A 487 30.31 29.63 -13.92
C ARG A 487 29.71 28.55 -14.83
N ILE A 488 30.37 27.40 -14.83
CA ILE A 488 29.81 26.16 -15.35
C ILE A 488 29.68 25.15 -14.21
N LEU A 489 28.86 24.13 -14.43
CA LEU A 489 28.81 22.97 -13.56
C LEU A 489 29.61 21.85 -14.21
N TRP A 490 30.39 21.11 -13.43
CA TRP A 490 30.97 19.84 -13.88
C TRP A 490 30.89 18.77 -12.78
N ARG A 491 30.95 17.51 -13.17
CA ARG A 491 31.16 16.38 -12.25
C ARG A 491 31.90 15.25 -12.97
N PHE A 492 32.46 14.33 -12.21
CA PHE A 492 32.87 13.04 -12.77
C PHE A 492 31.67 12.27 -13.32
N ARG A 493 31.90 11.46 -14.35
CA ARG A 493 30.85 10.75 -15.09
C ARG A 493 30.18 9.66 -14.26
#